data_AF-A0A931SFL3-F1
#
_entry.id   AF-A0A931SFL3-F1
#
_cell.length_a   1.000
_cell.length_b   1.000
_cell.length_c   1.000
_cell.angle_alpha   90.00
_cell.angle_beta   90.00
_cell.angle_gamma   90.00
#
_symmetry.space_group_name_H-M   'P 1'
#
loop_
_entity.id
_entity.type
_entity.pdbx_description
1 polymer ?
#
loop_
_entity_poly.entity_id
_entity_poly.type
_entity_poly.pdbx_seq_one_letter_code
_entity_poly.pdbx_strand_id
1 'polypeptide(L)'
;MSLKGFLRILVIATATGWAGGAHAGLLDDLTAYWTLDETSGTRFDSVGSNHLTDHNTVTQASGVVGNAAQFTKANSEYLSIADNPSISMGDEDFTLAAWVYLDSLPSTSLHQPMHIIAKGNQFFTGQIEYLLRVDANDQAILYSPGGTGGVFASTAGPFSTNTWNHVVGWHDAAGDTLNIQVNNGAIDSRSHAVGVQDLGNELVLGTAATIHDDLLDGRIDEAGIWKRILTAEERSLLYSGVTPLSQPFPLSVGVEPLTQSVAPGSLATVGLTLAGLGAATAPSLRLLDLDVAFDPGILALHSVTFGDPLLGDQLNLTGLGSTTTATSGTGTVNLFGQSPDSAADLNTLQAGAFRFATLEFEALGLGTSPLSVSVNDSRNAWDHPFNAITTDGSVAVTPEPSSLVLLGTGLIGLAGWRRRFRA
;
A
#
# COMPACT_ATOMS: atom_id res chain seq x y z
N MET A 1 -3.46 -17.95 33.25
CA MET A 1 -2.65 -16.80 32.78
C MET A 1 -2.12 -17.20 31.41
N SER A 2 -2.92 -16.96 30.37
CA SER A 2 -2.69 -17.49 29.03
C SER A 2 -2.08 -16.41 28.15
N LEU A 3 -0.82 -16.57 27.74
CA LEU A 3 -0.20 -15.73 26.72
C LEU A 3 -0.95 -15.94 25.40
N LYS A 4 -1.67 -14.92 24.94
CA LYS A 4 -2.09 -14.80 23.54
C LYS A 4 -0.86 -14.38 22.74
N GLY A 5 -0.26 -15.33 22.04
CA GLY A 5 0.81 -15.05 21.07
C GLY A 5 0.23 -14.27 19.90
N PHE A 6 0.72 -13.05 19.69
CA PHE A 6 0.57 -12.33 18.43
C PHE A 6 1.36 -13.10 17.37
N LEU A 7 0.67 -13.83 16.51
CA LEU A 7 1.24 -14.39 15.30
C LEU A 7 1.41 -13.23 14.30
N ARG A 8 2.60 -12.60 14.30
CA ARG A 8 3.00 -11.77 13.17
C ARG A 8 3.31 -12.71 12.00
N ILE A 9 2.42 -12.76 11.03
CA ILE A 9 2.63 -13.51 9.78
C ILE A 9 3.71 -12.77 9.00
N LEU A 10 4.94 -13.28 9.07
CA LEU A 10 6.00 -12.92 8.14
C LEU A 10 5.71 -13.65 6.83
N VAL A 11 5.24 -12.93 5.81
CA VAL A 11 5.18 -13.45 4.44
C VAL A 11 6.63 -13.57 3.96
N ILE A 12 7.21 -14.76 4.08
CA ILE A 12 8.47 -15.08 3.40
C ILE A 12 8.12 -15.34 1.94
N ALA A 13 8.20 -14.30 1.11
CA ALA A 13 8.09 -14.43 -0.33
C ALA A 13 9.38 -15.07 -0.87
N THR A 14 9.36 -16.39 -1.09
CA THR A 14 10.34 -17.01 -1.98
C THR A 14 10.04 -16.55 -3.40
N ALA A 15 11.04 -16.02 -4.09
CA ALA A 15 10.97 -15.55 -5.47
C ALA A 15 10.59 -16.69 -6.44
N THR A 16 9.29 -16.94 -6.57
CA THR A 16 8.62 -17.53 -7.72
C THR A 16 7.28 -16.83 -7.79
N GLY A 17 7.14 -15.91 -8.76
CA GLY A 17 6.01 -14.99 -8.86
C GLY A 17 4.67 -15.72 -8.80
N TRP A 18 3.73 -15.15 -8.05
CA TRP A 18 2.27 -15.25 -8.21
C TRP A 18 1.56 -14.29 -7.25
N ALA A 19 2.08 -14.04 -6.04
CA ALA A 19 1.47 -13.07 -5.11
C ALA A 19 1.63 -11.60 -5.53
N GLY A 20 2.82 -11.21 -6.02
CA GLY A 20 3.06 -9.82 -6.47
C GLY A 20 2.33 -9.45 -7.77
N GLY A 21 1.99 -10.44 -8.60
CA GLY A 21 1.20 -10.21 -9.82
C GLY A 21 -0.27 -9.94 -9.51
N ALA A 22 -0.88 -10.71 -8.62
CA ALA A 22 -2.25 -10.48 -8.17
C ALA A 22 -2.38 -9.17 -7.34
N HIS A 23 -1.36 -8.83 -6.55
CA HIS A 23 -1.36 -7.57 -5.83
C HIS A 23 -1.25 -6.35 -6.75
N ALA A 24 -0.31 -6.37 -7.70
CA ALA A 24 -0.24 -5.34 -8.74
C ALA A 24 -1.53 -5.27 -9.58
N GLY A 25 -2.16 -6.42 -9.82
CA GLY A 25 -3.44 -6.52 -10.51
C GLY A 25 -4.55 -5.71 -9.84
N LEU A 26 -4.55 -5.56 -8.50
CA LEU A 26 -5.56 -4.75 -7.80
C LEU A 26 -5.61 -3.28 -8.24
N LEU A 27 -4.57 -2.75 -8.88
CA LEU A 27 -4.56 -1.41 -9.46
C LEU A 27 -5.15 -1.36 -10.88
N ASP A 28 -5.23 -2.48 -11.59
CA ASP A 28 -5.81 -2.57 -12.93
C ASP A 28 -7.31 -2.25 -12.86
N ASP A 29 -7.77 -1.32 -13.70
CA ASP A 29 -9.14 -0.80 -13.78
C ASP A 29 -9.77 -0.42 -12.42
N LEU A 30 -8.94 -0.12 -11.42
CA LEU A 30 -9.35 0.46 -10.15
C LEU A 30 -9.81 1.89 -10.40
N THR A 31 -11.09 2.14 -10.12
CA THR A 31 -11.75 3.40 -10.48
C THR A 31 -11.86 4.36 -9.31
N ALA A 32 -12.13 3.84 -8.11
CA ALA A 32 -12.14 4.62 -6.89
C ALA A 32 -11.76 3.73 -5.71
N TYR A 33 -11.01 4.28 -4.77
CA TYR A 33 -10.67 3.60 -3.53
C TYR A 33 -10.61 4.59 -2.37
N TRP A 34 -11.33 4.31 -1.29
CA TRP A 34 -11.39 5.14 -0.10
C TRP A 34 -10.89 4.33 1.10
N THR A 35 -9.74 4.71 1.66
CA THR A 35 -9.25 4.11 2.92
C THR A 35 -10.11 4.52 4.10
N LEU A 36 -10.77 5.68 4.03
CA LEU A 36 -11.66 6.20 5.08
C LEU A 36 -10.94 6.48 6.42
N ASP A 37 -9.65 6.78 6.34
CA ASP A 37 -8.79 7.09 7.48
C ASP A 37 -9.03 8.46 8.11
N GLU A 38 -9.74 9.35 7.40
CA GLU A 38 -9.94 10.73 7.81
C GLU A 38 -10.89 10.87 9.00
N THR A 39 -10.55 11.78 9.91
CA THR A 39 -11.32 12.02 11.15
C THR A 39 -12.75 12.48 10.91
N SER A 40 -12.95 13.30 9.88
CA SER A 40 -14.25 13.87 9.47
C SER A 40 -14.07 14.66 8.18
N GLY A 41 -15.18 15.05 7.52
CA GLY A 41 -15.13 15.92 6.34
C GLY A 41 -14.89 15.14 5.04
N THR A 42 -14.32 15.79 4.01
CA THR A 42 -14.11 15.11 2.72
C THR A 42 -13.33 13.81 2.89
N ARG A 43 -13.85 12.70 2.35
CA ARG A 43 -13.12 11.44 2.26
C ARG A 43 -12.45 11.35 0.90
N PHE A 44 -11.13 11.33 0.90
CA PHE A 44 -10.36 11.41 -0.33
C PHE A 44 -10.34 10.05 -1.02
N ASP A 45 -10.51 10.10 -2.33
CA ASP A 45 -10.28 8.96 -3.21
C ASP A 45 -8.77 8.88 -3.40
N SER A 46 -8.21 7.75 -2.99
CA SER A 46 -6.78 7.47 -2.98
C SER A 46 -6.21 7.15 -4.37
N VAL A 47 -7.07 7.01 -5.38
CA VAL A 47 -6.68 6.63 -6.75
C VAL A 47 -7.03 7.73 -7.74
N GLY A 48 -8.26 8.21 -7.68
CA GLY A 48 -8.79 9.21 -8.60
C GLY A 48 -9.24 10.50 -7.91
N SER A 49 -10.24 11.14 -8.52
CA SER A 49 -10.84 12.38 -8.01
C SER A 49 -12.24 12.17 -7.46
N ASN A 50 -12.65 10.93 -7.16
CA ASN A 50 -13.98 10.62 -6.66
C ASN A 50 -14.10 10.90 -5.14
N HIS A 51 -13.67 12.07 -4.70
CA HIS A 51 -13.73 12.44 -3.28
C HIS A 51 -15.18 12.51 -2.79
N LEU A 52 -15.45 11.90 -1.63
CA LEU A 52 -16.79 11.88 -1.04
C LEU A 52 -16.98 13.09 -0.13
N THR A 53 -18.14 13.72 -0.25
CA THR A 53 -18.64 14.77 0.62
C THR A 53 -19.26 14.15 1.88
N ASP A 54 -18.92 14.70 3.03
CA ASP A 54 -19.47 14.28 4.33
C ASP A 54 -20.79 14.98 4.62
N HIS A 55 -21.77 14.19 5.06
CA HIS A 55 -23.07 14.68 5.51
C HIS A 55 -23.31 14.28 6.96
N ASN A 56 -23.66 15.29 7.75
CA ASN A 56 -23.96 15.19 9.19
C ASN A 56 -22.78 14.74 10.07
N THR A 57 -21.53 14.87 9.61
CA THR A 57 -20.31 14.61 10.39
C THR A 57 -20.09 13.13 10.65
N VAL A 58 -19.81 12.38 9.58
CA VAL A 58 -19.29 11.01 9.70
C VAL A 58 -17.95 11.09 10.46
N THR A 59 -17.84 10.36 11.56
CA THR A 59 -16.64 10.37 12.42
C THR A 59 -15.67 9.24 12.03
N GLN A 60 -14.65 8.99 12.84
CA GLN A 60 -13.73 7.86 12.66
C GLN A 60 -13.74 6.93 13.88
N ALA A 61 -13.38 5.67 13.67
CA ALA A 61 -12.95 4.75 14.73
C ALA A 61 -11.88 3.79 14.18
N SER A 62 -11.36 2.87 14.99
CA SER A 62 -10.37 1.89 14.49
C SER A 62 -10.95 1.02 13.38
N GLY A 63 -10.20 0.92 12.27
CA GLY A 63 -10.50 0.11 11.09
C GLY A 63 -9.90 -1.29 11.15
N VAL A 64 -10.02 -2.01 10.04
CA VAL A 64 -9.25 -3.20 9.70
C VAL A 64 -7.82 -2.78 9.33
N VAL A 65 -7.69 -1.71 8.55
CA VAL A 65 -6.44 -1.02 8.25
C VAL A 65 -6.61 0.43 8.71
N GLY A 66 -5.69 0.93 9.53
CA GLY A 66 -5.79 2.31 10.02
C GLY A 66 -7.10 2.62 10.78
N ASN A 67 -7.78 3.69 10.37
CA ASN A 67 -9.11 4.08 10.84
C ASN A 67 -10.17 3.76 9.79
N ALA A 68 -11.42 3.69 10.24
CA ALA A 68 -12.60 3.52 9.41
C ALA A 68 -13.58 4.67 9.62
N ALA A 69 -14.40 4.96 8.61
CA ALA A 69 -15.52 5.89 8.75
C ALA A 69 -16.59 5.28 9.66
N GLN A 70 -16.96 6.01 10.71
CA GLN A 70 -18.01 5.66 11.67
C GLN A 70 -19.30 6.43 11.33
N PHE A 71 -20.34 5.66 11.02
CA PHE A 71 -21.68 6.13 10.69
C PHE A 71 -22.61 5.90 11.87
N THR A 72 -23.26 6.97 12.32
CA THR A 72 -24.24 6.97 13.41
C THR A 72 -25.64 7.14 12.83
N LYS A 73 -26.44 6.07 12.83
CA LYS A 73 -27.80 6.11 12.27
C LYS A 73 -28.66 7.20 12.93
N ALA A 74 -28.52 7.41 14.23
CA ALA A 74 -29.28 8.42 14.97
C ALA A 74 -29.00 9.87 14.51
N ASN A 75 -27.90 10.13 13.81
CA ASN A 75 -27.50 11.44 13.31
C ASN A 75 -27.65 11.59 11.78
N SER A 76 -28.23 10.59 11.09
CA SER A 76 -28.40 10.59 9.62
C SER A 76 -27.10 10.80 8.84
N GLU A 77 -26.02 10.15 9.29
CA GLU A 77 -24.68 10.27 8.71
C GLU A 77 -24.51 9.44 7.42
N TYR A 78 -23.89 10.04 6.40
CA TYR A 78 -23.53 9.36 5.14
C TYR A 78 -22.45 10.15 4.39
N LEU A 79 -21.84 9.50 3.39
CA LEU A 79 -20.90 10.13 2.46
C LEU A 79 -21.47 10.08 1.05
N SER A 80 -21.24 11.09 0.21
CA SER A 80 -21.72 11.07 -1.18
C SER A 80 -20.83 11.76 -2.20
N ILE A 81 -20.99 11.38 -3.46
CA ILE A 81 -20.43 12.08 -4.61
C ILE A 81 -21.47 12.15 -5.73
N ALA A 82 -21.54 13.31 -6.37
CA ALA A 82 -22.39 13.52 -7.54
C ALA A 82 -22.06 12.52 -8.66
N ASP A 83 -23.08 12.22 -9.46
CA ASP A 83 -22.95 11.35 -10.61
C ASP A 83 -21.79 11.76 -11.53
N ASN A 84 -21.04 10.77 -12.01
CA ASN A 84 -20.01 10.95 -13.02
C ASN A 84 -19.66 9.63 -13.75
N PRO A 85 -19.09 9.70 -14.97
CA PRO A 85 -18.84 8.50 -15.79
C PRO A 85 -17.90 7.46 -15.19
N SER A 86 -17.06 7.83 -14.21
CA SER A 86 -16.14 6.86 -13.60
C SER A 86 -16.88 5.91 -12.64
N ILE A 87 -17.91 6.38 -11.94
CA ILE A 87 -18.70 5.56 -11.01
C ILE A 87 -20.00 5.02 -11.62
N SER A 88 -20.36 5.46 -12.82
CA SER A 88 -21.41 4.84 -13.64
C SER A 88 -20.86 3.62 -14.37
N MET A 89 -21.56 2.50 -14.23
CA MET A 89 -21.11 1.21 -14.75
C MET A 89 -21.81 0.83 -16.05
N GLY A 90 -23.14 0.98 -16.12
CA GLY A 90 -23.93 0.39 -17.21
C GLY A 90 -23.79 -1.13 -17.24
N ASP A 91 -24.07 -1.73 -18.40
CA ASP A 91 -24.02 -3.19 -18.59
C ASP A 91 -22.60 -3.68 -18.92
N GLU A 92 -21.70 -3.41 -17.99
CA GLU A 92 -20.28 -3.77 -18.08
C GLU A 92 -19.85 -4.54 -16.81
N ASP A 93 -18.67 -5.13 -16.86
CA ASP A 93 -18.07 -5.79 -15.69
C ASP A 93 -17.70 -4.77 -14.62
N PHE A 94 -18.08 -5.04 -13.37
CA PHE A 94 -17.60 -4.25 -12.24
C PHE A 94 -17.53 -5.07 -10.95
N THR A 95 -16.66 -4.63 -10.04
CA THR A 95 -16.55 -5.16 -8.67
C THR A 95 -16.65 -4.04 -7.66
N LEU A 96 -17.40 -4.28 -6.58
CA LEU A 96 -17.48 -3.46 -5.38
C LEU A 96 -16.90 -4.27 -4.21
N ALA A 97 -16.04 -3.67 -3.40
CA ALA A 97 -15.55 -4.29 -2.17
C ALA A 97 -15.54 -3.29 -1.02
N ALA A 98 -15.84 -3.75 0.19
CA ALA A 98 -15.64 -2.97 1.40
C ALA A 98 -15.57 -3.89 2.63
N TRP A 99 -14.87 -3.44 3.66
CA TRP A 99 -15.05 -3.97 5.01
C TRP A 99 -16.21 -3.25 5.68
N VAL A 100 -17.06 -4.01 6.36
CA VAL A 100 -18.19 -3.47 7.13
C VAL A 100 -18.21 -4.05 8.55
N TYR A 101 -18.48 -3.18 9.52
CA TYR A 101 -18.69 -3.52 10.92
C TYR A 101 -20.04 -2.96 11.36
N LEU A 102 -20.93 -3.80 11.87
CA LEU A 102 -22.25 -3.36 12.30
C LEU A 102 -22.29 -3.13 13.81
N ASP A 103 -22.73 -1.93 14.23
CA ASP A 103 -22.98 -1.62 15.63
C ASP A 103 -24.38 -2.10 16.08
N SER A 104 -25.35 -2.05 15.16
CA SER A 104 -26.67 -2.66 15.30
C SER A 104 -27.06 -3.46 14.05
N LEU A 105 -28.09 -4.30 14.16
CA LEU A 105 -28.62 -5.06 13.02
C LEU A 105 -29.76 -4.30 12.33
N PRO A 106 -30.00 -4.55 11.03
CA PRO A 106 -31.11 -3.92 10.30
C PRO A 106 -32.46 -4.17 10.98
N SER A 107 -33.38 -3.19 10.90
CA SER A 107 -34.69 -3.32 11.56
C SER A 107 -35.61 -4.25 10.77
N THR A 108 -35.89 -5.42 11.35
CA THR A 108 -36.81 -6.40 10.76
C THR A 108 -38.27 -5.92 10.75
N SER A 109 -38.67 -5.15 11.76
CA SER A 109 -40.03 -4.62 11.87
C SER A 109 -40.37 -3.54 10.84
N LEU A 110 -39.34 -2.82 10.35
CA LEU A 110 -39.52 -1.72 9.41
C LEU A 110 -39.04 -2.06 8.00
N HIS A 111 -38.51 -3.28 7.78
CA HIS A 111 -37.87 -3.70 6.52
C HIS A 111 -36.82 -2.71 6.04
N GLN A 112 -36.04 -2.13 6.98
CA GLN A 112 -35.02 -1.13 6.70
C GLN A 112 -33.65 -1.80 6.58
N PRO A 113 -33.14 -2.04 5.36
CA PRO A 113 -31.76 -2.51 5.17
C PRO A 113 -30.75 -1.43 5.58
N MET A 114 -29.49 -1.83 5.71
CA MET A 114 -28.37 -0.90 5.94
C MET A 114 -27.43 -0.92 4.75
N HIS A 115 -27.15 0.24 4.17
CA HIS A 115 -26.38 0.33 2.94
C HIS A 115 -24.89 0.55 3.18
N ILE A 116 -24.08 -0.18 2.41
CA ILE A 116 -22.62 -0.07 2.44
C ILE A 116 -22.20 0.88 1.31
N ILE A 117 -22.51 0.51 0.06
CA ILE A 117 -22.29 1.32 -1.14
C ILE A 117 -23.58 1.30 -1.96
N ALA A 118 -24.03 2.45 -2.45
CA ALA A 118 -25.21 2.53 -3.30
C ALA A 118 -25.04 3.61 -4.37
N LYS A 119 -25.47 3.31 -5.59
CA LYS A 119 -25.64 4.31 -6.65
C LYS A 119 -27.08 4.26 -7.13
N GLY A 120 -27.84 5.31 -6.78
CA GLY A 120 -29.29 5.34 -6.98
C GLY A 120 -30.11 5.62 -5.74
N ASN A 121 -31.39 5.93 -5.97
CA ASN A 121 -32.37 6.29 -4.94
C ASN A 121 -33.50 5.26 -4.91
N GLN A 122 -33.84 4.78 -3.70
CA GLN A 122 -35.01 3.96 -3.31
C GLN A 122 -35.42 2.79 -4.23
N PHE A 123 -35.63 1.62 -3.60
CA PHE A 123 -36.04 0.38 -4.27
C PHE A 123 -37.32 0.48 -5.13
N PHE A 124 -38.23 1.41 -4.81
CA PHE A 124 -39.57 1.48 -5.41
C PHE A 124 -39.69 2.43 -6.60
N THR A 125 -38.71 3.29 -6.86
CA THR A 125 -38.74 4.25 -7.98
C THR A 125 -38.04 3.71 -9.23
N GLY A 126 -37.31 2.58 -9.11
CA GLY A 126 -36.52 2.01 -10.22
C GLY A 126 -35.30 2.85 -10.58
N GLN A 127 -34.89 3.79 -9.73
CA GLN A 127 -33.77 4.70 -9.97
C GLN A 127 -32.49 4.19 -9.31
N ILE A 128 -32.19 2.91 -9.48
CA ILE A 128 -31.02 2.24 -8.89
C ILE A 128 -30.17 1.65 -9.99
N GLU A 129 -28.86 1.86 -9.91
CA GLU A 129 -27.91 1.11 -10.73
C GLU A 129 -27.45 -0.11 -9.97
N TYR A 130 -26.87 0.09 -8.79
CA TYR A 130 -26.40 -0.99 -7.94
C TYR A 130 -26.42 -0.60 -6.46
N LEU A 131 -26.61 -1.59 -5.59
CA LEU A 131 -26.58 -1.46 -4.13
C LEU A 131 -25.84 -2.65 -3.54
N LEU A 132 -24.89 -2.39 -2.67
CA LEU A 132 -24.33 -3.35 -1.72
C LEU A 132 -24.83 -2.99 -0.32
N ARG A 133 -25.58 -3.89 0.30
CA ARG A 133 -26.25 -3.62 1.59
C ARG A 133 -26.39 -4.88 2.43
N VAL A 134 -26.76 -4.70 3.70
CA VAL A 134 -27.19 -5.77 4.60
C VAL A 134 -28.72 -5.71 4.72
N ASP A 135 -29.39 -6.83 4.46
CA ASP A 135 -30.85 -6.92 4.47
C ASP A 135 -31.42 -7.18 5.88
N ALA A 136 -32.75 -7.24 5.99
CA ALA A 136 -33.44 -7.50 7.25
C ALA A 136 -33.25 -8.93 7.80
N ASN A 137 -32.58 -9.83 7.06
CA ASN A 137 -32.16 -11.14 7.56
C ASN A 137 -30.67 -11.16 7.95
N ASP A 138 -30.08 -9.98 8.10
CA ASP A 138 -28.67 -9.75 8.41
C ASP A 138 -27.72 -10.27 7.32
N GLN A 139 -28.18 -10.43 6.08
CA GLN A 139 -27.38 -10.97 4.98
C GLN A 139 -26.93 -9.87 4.04
N ALA A 140 -25.67 -9.95 3.57
CA ALA A 140 -25.22 -9.09 2.50
C ALA A 140 -25.94 -9.42 1.18
N ILE A 141 -26.29 -8.38 0.43
CA ILE A 141 -26.91 -8.49 -0.90
C ILE A 141 -26.25 -7.50 -1.85
N LEU A 142 -25.90 -7.98 -3.04
CA LEU A 142 -25.65 -7.15 -4.21
C LEU A 142 -26.94 -7.10 -5.03
N TYR A 143 -27.44 -5.90 -5.28
CA TYR A 143 -28.69 -5.69 -5.99
C TYR A 143 -28.50 -4.72 -7.15
N SER A 144 -29.03 -5.08 -8.32
CA SER A 144 -29.28 -4.17 -9.44
C SER A 144 -30.68 -4.44 -10.00
N PRO A 145 -31.48 -3.41 -10.37
CA PRO A 145 -32.79 -3.60 -10.99
C PRO A 145 -32.71 -4.24 -12.38
N GLY A 146 -33.48 -5.31 -12.57
CA GLY A 146 -33.51 -6.07 -13.81
C GLY A 146 -33.61 -7.57 -13.51
N GLY A 147 -34.47 -8.29 -14.22
CA GLY A 147 -34.62 -9.73 -14.06
C GLY A 147 -35.03 -10.17 -12.65
N THR A 148 -34.12 -10.84 -11.91
CA THR A 148 -34.43 -11.58 -10.69
C THR A 148 -34.29 -10.80 -9.37
N GLY A 149 -33.74 -9.58 -9.38
CA GLY A 149 -33.73 -8.69 -8.21
C GLY A 149 -32.64 -8.94 -7.16
N GLY A 150 -31.40 -9.20 -7.58
CA GLY A 150 -30.20 -9.25 -6.72
C GLY A 150 -29.76 -10.64 -6.24
N VAL A 151 -28.56 -10.75 -5.69
CA VAL A 151 -27.96 -11.97 -5.14
C VAL A 151 -27.64 -11.81 -3.64
N PHE A 152 -28.11 -12.75 -2.83
CA PHE A 152 -27.84 -12.78 -1.39
C PHE A 152 -26.64 -13.66 -1.09
N ALA A 153 -25.82 -13.25 -0.12
CA ALA A 153 -24.73 -14.05 0.43
C ALA A 153 -25.24 -15.17 1.36
N SER A 154 -26.14 -16.00 0.85
CA SER A 154 -26.87 -17.00 1.63
C SER A 154 -25.95 -18.05 2.26
N THR A 155 -24.82 -18.35 1.61
CA THR A 155 -23.86 -19.35 2.09
C THR A 155 -23.00 -18.85 3.25
N ALA A 156 -22.85 -17.53 3.40
CA ALA A 156 -22.10 -16.92 4.51
C ALA A 156 -22.88 -16.94 5.83
N GLY A 157 -24.21 -17.01 5.77
CA GLY A 157 -25.09 -16.88 6.93
C GLY A 157 -25.31 -15.42 7.38
N PRO A 158 -26.12 -15.21 8.43
CA PRO A 158 -26.43 -13.88 8.93
C PRO A 158 -25.21 -13.23 9.60
N PHE A 159 -25.08 -11.92 9.43
CA PHE A 159 -24.07 -11.12 10.07
C PHE A 159 -24.36 -11.00 11.57
N SER A 160 -23.31 -10.75 12.33
CA SER A 160 -23.39 -10.42 13.75
C SER A 160 -22.88 -9.00 13.95
N THR A 161 -23.41 -8.32 14.97
CA THR A 161 -22.82 -7.05 15.38
C THR A 161 -21.40 -7.27 15.90
N ASN A 162 -20.66 -6.18 15.97
CA ASN A 162 -19.35 -6.14 16.56
C ASN A 162 -18.27 -6.99 15.87
N THR A 163 -18.45 -7.27 14.57
CA THR A 163 -17.55 -8.13 13.79
C THR A 163 -17.33 -7.51 12.41
N TRP A 164 -16.06 -7.41 12.01
CA TRP A 164 -15.68 -7.02 10.65
C TRP A 164 -16.00 -8.15 9.67
N ASN A 165 -16.73 -7.81 8.61
CA ASN A 165 -16.97 -8.69 7.46
C ASN A 165 -16.48 -7.99 6.20
N HIS A 166 -15.71 -8.70 5.38
CA HIS A 166 -15.34 -8.20 4.06
C HIS A 166 -16.43 -8.62 3.08
N VAL A 167 -16.97 -7.69 2.28
CA VAL A 167 -18.04 -7.99 1.33
C VAL A 167 -17.58 -7.58 -0.05
N VAL A 168 -17.58 -8.53 -0.99
CA VAL A 168 -17.26 -8.29 -2.39
C VAL A 168 -18.46 -8.68 -3.24
N GLY A 169 -18.99 -7.74 -4.01
CA GLY A 169 -20.05 -7.98 -4.99
C GLY A 169 -19.57 -7.62 -6.38
N TRP A 170 -19.88 -8.43 -7.39
CA TRP A 170 -19.52 -8.10 -8.77
C TRP A 170 -20.61 -8.48 -9.77
N HIS A 171 -20.64 -7.75 -10.88
CA HIS A 171 -21.40 -8.05 -12.08
C HIS A 171 -20.45 -8.65 -13.13
N ASP A 172 -20.87 -9.75 -13.74
CA ASP A 172 -20.24 -10.37 -14.90
C ASP A 172 -21.21 -10.22 -16.08
N ALA A 173 -20.93 -9.26 -16.95
CA ALA A 173 -21.78 -8.90 -18.07
C ALA A 173 -21.75 -9.98 -19.16
N ALA A 174 -20.60 -10.61 -19.40
CA ALA A 174 -20.50 -11.69 -20.38
C ALA A 174 -21.20 -12.98 -19.91
N GLY A 175 -21.19 -13.22 -18.60
CA GLY A 175 -21.84 -14.36 -17.94
C GLY A 175 -23.30 -14.12 -17.58
N ASP A 176 -23.82 -12.89 -17.71
CA ASP A 176 -25.15 -12.47 -17.26
C ASP A 176 -25.41 -12.80 -15.77
N THR A 177 -24.46 -12.50 -14.88
CA THR A 177 -24.59 -12.81 -13.45
C THR A 177 -24.26 -11.67 -12.50
N LEU A 178 -25.00 -11.62 -11.39
CA LEU A 178 -24.57 -10.95 -10.17
C LEU A 178 -23.99 -11.99 -9.22
N ASN A 179 -22.91 -11.63 -8.55
CA ASN A 179 -22.19 -12.50 -7.65
C ASN A 179 -21.84 -11.76 -6.36
N ILE A 180 -21.78 -12.49 -5.27
CA ILE A 180 -21.36 -11.95 -3.98
C ILE A 180 -20.55 -12.97 -3.20
N GLN A 181 -19.55 -12.47 -2.50
CA GLN A 181 -18.70 -13.23 -1.60
C GLN A 181 -18.54 -12.43 -0.32
N VAL A 182 -18.79 -13.09 0.81
CA VAL A 182 -18.50 -12.52 2.14
C VAL A 182 -17.29 -13.25 2.71
N ASN A 183 -16.34 -12.47 3.21
CA ASN A 183 -15.01 -12.90 3.62
C ASN A 183 -14.35 -13.69 2.48
N ASN A 184 -13.43 -14.60 2.78
CA ASN A 184 -12.92 -15.56 1.78
C ASN A 184 -13.80 -16.82 1.70
N GLY A 185 -15.12 -16.64 1.82
CA GLY A 185 -16.11 -17.72 1.86
C GLY A 185 -16.52 -18.23 0.47
N ALA A 186 -17.61 -19.00 0.42
CA ALA A 186 -18.19 -19.44 -0.84
C ALA A 186 -18.78 -18.27 -1.64
N ILE A 187 -18.84 -18.43 -2.95
CA ILE A 187 -19.43 -17.46 -3.87
C ILE A 187 -20.89 -17.84 -4.08
N ASP A 188 -21.80 -16.89 -3.83
CA ASP A 188 -23.19 -16.99 -4.23
C ASP A 188 -23.38 -16.24 -5.56
N SER A 189 -24.10 -16.83 -6.50
CA SER A 189 -24.30 -16.30 -7.86
C SER A 189 -25.76 -16.40 -8.30
N ARG A 190 -26.22 -15.42 -9.09
CA ARG A 190 -27.58 -15.39 -9.63
C ARG A 190 -27.60 -14.77 -11.02
N SER A 191 -28.46 -15.31 -11.90
CA SER A 191 -28.66 -14.76 -13.25
C SER A 191 -29.24 -13.34 -13.21
N HIS A 192 -28.68 -12.49 -14.07
CA HIS A 192 -29.02 -11.08 -14.26
C HIS A 192 -28.94 -10.68 -15.76
N ALA A 193 -29.55 -11.47 -16.65
CA ALA A 193 -29.50 -11.27 -18.10
C ALA A 193 -30.17 -10.00 -18.66
N VAL A 194 -30.64 -9.10 -17.79
CA VAL A 194 -31.17 -7.78 -18.21
C VAL A 194 -30.06 -6.73 -18.21
N GLY A 195 -28.93 -7.02 -17.56
CA GLY A 195 -27.82 -6.10 -17.40
C GLY A 195 -28.10 -4.99 -16.38
N VAL A 196 -27.05 -4.23 -16.09
CA VAL A 196 -27.09 -3.10 -15.15
C VAL A 196 -27.36 -1.80 -15.91
N GLN A 197 -28.21 -0.94 -15.33
CA GLN A 197 -28.56 0.35 -15.93
C GLN A 197 -27.53 1.43 -15.58
N ASP A 198 -27.45 2.48 -16.40
CA ASP A 198 -26.69 3.70 -16.12
C ASP A 198 -27.67 4.86 -15.90
N LEU A 199 -27.55 5.57 -14.76
CA LEU A 199 -28.47 6.59 -14.29
C LEU A 199 -27.71 7.81 -13.72
N GLY A 200 -28.39 8.96 -13.69
CA GLY A 200 -27.79 10.21 -13.20
C GLY A 200 -27.76 10.40 -11.67
N ASN A 201 -27.81 9.33 -10.89
CA ASN A 201 -27.92 9.44 -9.41
C ASN A 201 -26.54 9.46 -8.74
N GLU A 202 -26.46 10.11 -7.59
CA GLU A 202 -25.24 10.11 -6.76
C GLU A 202 -24.86 8.69 -6.30
N LEU A 203 -23.57 8.52 -6.03
CA LEU A 203 -23.05 7.40 -5.26
C LEU A 203 -22.94 7.82 -3.80
N VAL A 204 -23.39 6.94 -2.91
CA VAL A 204 -23.43 7.15 -1.47
C VAL A 204 -22.84 5.95 -0.73
N LEU A 205 -22.18 6.24 0.39
CA LEU A 205 -21.78 5.25 1.39
C LEU A 205 -22.58 5.50 2.67
N GLY A 206 -23.10 4.42 3.27
CA GLY A 206 -23.87 4.49 4.52
C GLY A 206 -25.37 4.77 4.37
N THR A 207 -25.89 4.92 3.14
CA THR A 207 -27.34 5.07 2.86
C THR A 207 -27.66 4.65 1.42
N ALA A 208 -28.94 4.66 1.01
CA ALA A 208 -29.37 4.56 -0.40
C ALA A 208 -30.25 5.74 -0.87
N ALA A 209 -30.42 6.77 -0.03
CA ALA A 209 -31.11 7.99 -0.41
C ALA A 209 -30.84 9.11 0.61
N THR A 210 -31.17 10.33 0.20
CA THR A 210 -31.30 11.50 1.08
C THR A 210 -32.52 11.44 2.02
N ILE A 211 -33.34 10.39 1.94
CA ILE A 211 -34.45 10.13 2.86
C ILE A 211 -34.03 8.98 3.80
N HIS A 212 -33.81 9.33 5.06
CA HIS A 212 -32.85 8.73 6.00
C HIS A 212 -33.30 7.46 6.76
N ASP A 213 -34.08 6.58 6.15
CA ASP A 213 -34.60 5.40 6.87
C ASP A 213 -33.67 4.17 6.79
N ASP A 214 -32.85 4.08 5.73
CA ASP A 214 -31.98 2.94 5.40
C ASP A 214 -30.49 3.23 5.68
N LEU A 215 -30.22 3.96 6.76
CA LEU A 215 -28.87 4.34 7.17
C LEU A 215 -28.10 3.17 7.79
N LEU A 216 -26.80 3.13 7.52
CA LEU A 216 -25.86 2.30 8.26
C LEU A 216 -25.71 2.78 9.70
N ASP A 217 -25.63 1.84 10.62
CA ASP A 217 -25.20 2.05 12.01
C ASP A 217 -23.98 1.17 12.26
N GLY A 218 -22.79 1.75 12.12
CA GLY A 218 -21.55 0.97 12.06
C GLY A 218 -20.43 1.66 11.31
N ARG A 219 -19.49 0.87 10.81
CA ARG A 219 -18.28 1.34 10.13
C ARG A 219 -18.09 0.73 8.76
N ILE A 220 -17.52 1.53 7.87
CA ILE A 220 -17.02 1.10 6.55
C ILE A 220 -15.53 1.42 6.50
N ASP A 221 -14.76 0.47 5.97
CA ASP A 221 -13.31 0.60 5.78
C ASP A 221 -12.90 0.03 4.42
N GLU A 222 -11.83 0.58 3.85
CA GLU A 222 -11.19 0.13 2.60
C GLU A 222 -12.20 -0.15 1.45
N ALA A 223 -13.04 0.84 1.14
CA ALA A 223 -14.09 0.74 0.13
C ALA A 223 -13.52 0.97 -1.28
N GLY A 224 -13.80 0.07 -2.22
CA GLY A 224 -13.24 0.11 -3.57
C GLY A 224 -14.22 -0.24 -4.68
N ILE A 225 -13.96 0.30 -5.87
CA ILE A 225 -14.72 0.09 -7.10
C ILE A 225 -13.76 -0.19 -8.26
N TRP A 226 -13.98 -1.30 -8.96
CA TRP A 226 -13.23 -1.69 -10.16
C TRP A 226 -14.16 -1.85 -11.35
N LYS A 227 -13.74 -1.43 -12.55
CA LYS A 227 -14.44 -1.68 -13.83
C LYS A 227 -14.01 -3.00 -14.49
N ARG A 228 -13.92 -4.04 -13.66
CA ARG A 228 -13.58 -5.41 -14.05
C ARG A 228 -14.01 -6.38 -12.96
N ILE A 229 -13.95 -7.66 -13.29
CA ILE A 229 -14.07 -8.75 -12.32
C ILE A 229 -12.70 -8.98 -11.65
N LEU A 230 -12.66 -8.90 -10.32
CA LEU A 230 -11.47 -9.31 -9.56
C LEU A 230 -11.29 -10.83 -9.63
N THR A 231 -10.05 -11.30 -9.69
CA THR A 231 -9.69 -12.72 -9.60
C THR A 231 -9.93 -13.26 -8.18
N ALA A 232 -9.94 -14.59 -8.03
CA ALA A 232 -10.10 -15.21 -6.70
C ALA A 232 -8.93 -14.85 -5.78
N GLU A 233 -7.72 -14.78 -6.31
CA GLU A 233 -6.50 -14.39 -5.61
C GLU A 233 -6.57 -12.94 -5.14
N GLU A 234 -7.01 -12.01 -6.00
CA GLU A 234 -7.22 -10.60 -5.66
C GLU A 234 -8.25 -10.41 -4.54
N ARG A 235 -9.40 -11.10 -4.63
CA ARG A 235 -10.42 -11.05 -3.55
C ARG A 235 -9.87 -11.63 -2.24
N SER A 236 -9.07 -12.69 -2.31
CA SER A 236 -8.40 -13.25 -1.13
C SER A 236 -7.35 -12.31 -0.54
N LEU A 237 -6.66 -11.50 -1.36
CA LEU A 237 -5.73 -10.48 -0.90
C LEU A 237 -6.48 -9.38 -0.13
N LEU A 238 -7.55 -8.82 -0.71
CA LEU A 238 -8.39 -7.81 -0.04
C LEU A 238 -8.91 -8.30 1.32
N TYR A 239 -9.37 -9.55 1.40
CA TYR A 239 -9.78 -10.16 2.68
C TYR A 239 -8.64 -10.33 3.70
N SER A 240 -7.39 -10.47 3.25
CA SER A 240 -6.24 -10.54 4.16
C SER A 240 -5.79 -9.17 4.70
N GLY A 241 -6.50 -8.09 4.35
CA GLY A 241 -6.16 -6.70 4.71
C GLY A 241 -5.12 -6.08 3.78
N VAL A 242 -4.83 -6.71 2.64
CA VAL A 242 -3.96 -6.14 1.62
C VAL A 242 -4.79 -5.19 0.78
N THR A 243 -4.41 -3.92 0.73
CA THR A 243 -5.11 -2.89 -0.05
C THR A 243 -4.43 -2.71 -1.42
N PRO A 244 -5.12 -2.18 -2.45
CA PRO A 244 -4.49 -1.82 -3.72
C PRO A 244 -3.36 -0.80 -3.55
N LEU A 245 -3.45 0.01 -2.50
CA LEU A 245 -2.48 1.06 -2.16
C LEU A 245 -1.31 0.55 -1.34
N SER A 246 -1.47 -0.60 -0.68
CA SER A 246 -0.37 -1.28 -0.01
C SER A 246 0.65 -1.72 -1.05
N GLN A 247 1.89 -1.89 -0.63
CA GLN A 247 2.97 -2.18 -1.55
C GLN A 247 3.00 -3.67 -1.90
N PRO A 248 3.11 -4.08 -3.18
CA PRO A 248 3.26 -5.50 -3.53
C PRO A 248 4.49 -6.12 -2.88
N PHE A 249 5.51 -5.30 -2.66
CA PHE A 249 6.78 -5.65 -2.03
C PHE A 249 7.24 -4.52 -1.11
N PRO A 250 7.92 -4.84 0.01
CA PRO A 250 8.49 -3.81 0.86
C PRO A 250 9.56 -2.99 0.12
N LEU A 251 9.65 -1.70 0.44
CA LEU A 251 10.75 -0.85 -0.01
C LEU A 251 12.04 -1.37 0.63
N SER A 252 12.96 -1.88 -0.19
CA SER A 252 14.25 -2.34 0.29
C SER A 252 15.25 -1.20 0.27
N VAL A 253 15.82 -0.85 1.42
CA VAL A 253 16.85 0.18 1.58
C VAL A 253 18.16 -0.50 1.97
N GLY A 254 19.16 -0.45 1.11
CA GLY A 254 20.40 -1.20 1.30
C GLY A 254 21.66 -0.34 1.21
N VAL A 255 22.71 -0.83 1.85
CA VAL A 255 24.06 -0.28 1.75
C VAL A 255 24.84 -1.00 0.63
N GLU A 256 25.46 -0.24 -0.27
CA GLU A 256 26.28 -0.77 -1.37
C GLU A 256 27.63 -0.05 -1.51
N PRO A 257 28.79 -0.73 -1.45
CA PRO A 257 28.92 -2.16 -1.17
C PRO A 257 28.55 -2.48 0.28
N LEU A 258 27.99 -3.68 0.52
CA LEU A 258 27.56 -4.12 1.85
C LEU A 258 28.70 -4.10 2.87
N THR A 259 29.92 -4.42 2.42
CA THR A 259 31.14 -4.32 3.20
C THR A 259 32.23 -3.67 2.37
N GLN A 260 32.97 -2.73 2.96
CA GLN A 260 34.14 -2.12 2.34
C GLN A 260 35.34 -2.19 3.28
N SER A 261 36.55 -2.30 2.73
CA SER A 261 37.79 -2.18 3.49
C SER A 261 38.62 -1.04 2.93
N VAL A 262 39.07 -0.14 3.80
CA VAL A 262 39.86 1.04 3.43
C VAL A 262 41.05 1.22 4.37
N ALA A 263 42.06 1.97 3.92
CA ALA A 263 43.20 2.32 4.74
C ALA A 263 42.89 3.54 5.63
N PRO A 264 43.53 3.70 6.79
CA PRO A 264 43.44 4.94 7.56
C PRO A 264 43.76 6.18 6.71
N GLY A 265 42.94 7.23 6.84
CA GLY A 265 43.06 8.49 6.11
C GLY A 265 42.53 8.47 4.67
N SER A 266 41.96 7.36 4.21
CA SER A 266 41.30 7.27 2.90
C SER A 266 39.79 7.47 2.99
N LEU A 267 39.16 7.76 1.85
CA LEU A 267 37.70 7.86 1.74
C LEU A 267 37.07 6.49 1.44
N ALA A 268 36.04 6.15 2.20
CA ALA A 268 35.13 5.05 1.95
C ALA A 268 33.86 5.58 1.28
N THR A 269 33.61 5.20 0.03
CA THR A 269 32.40 5.58 -0.72
C THR A 269 31.35 4.49 -0.64
N VAL A 270 30.15 4.86 -0.19
CA VAL A 270 29.02 3.96 0.05
C VAL A 270 27.75 4.55 -0.54
N GLY A 271 27.03 3.77 -1.34
CA GLY A 271 25.71 4.09 -1.86
C GLY A 271 24.59 3.59 -0.95
N LEU A 272 23.50 4.35 -0.88
CA LEU A 272 22.21 3.89 -0.37
C LEU A 272 21.32 3.54 -1.55
N THR A 273 21.04 2.25 -1.72
CA THR A 273 20.22 1.73 -2.82
C THR A 273 18.80 1.49 -2.36
N LEU A 274 17.85 1.84 -3.23
CA LEU A 274 16.44 1.56 -3.08
C LEU A 274 16.03 0.53 -4.12
N ALA A 275 15.20 -0.42 -3.72
CA ALA A 275 14.63 -1.43 -4.60
C ALA A 275 13.26 -1.89 -4.11
N GLY A 276 12.57 -2.71 -4.91
CA GLY A 276 11.23 -3.19 -4.60
C GLY A 276 10.13 -2.22 -5.04
N LEU A 277 10.49 -1.13 -5.72
CA LEU A 277 9.54 -0.26 -6.41
C LEU A 277 9.15 -0.90 -7.74
N GLY A 278 7.92 -0.64 -8.19
CA GLY A 278 7.51 -0.95 -9.57
C GLY A 278 8.27 -0.07 -10.56
N ALA A 279 8.77 -0.64 -11.66
CA ALA A 279 9.43 0.15 -12.70
C ALA A 279 8.40 0.81 -13.61
N ALA A 280 8.38 2.16 -13.62
CA ALA A 280 7.40 2.95 -14.36
C ALA A 280 5.96 2.47 -14.11
N THR A 281 5.70 2.02 -12.89
CA THR A 281 4.38 1.62 -12.45
C THR A 281 4.19 1.97 -10.99
N ALA A 282 2.95 2.25 -10.64
CA ALA A 282 2.56 2.46 -9.27
C ALA A 282 2.82 1.21 -8.42
N PRO A 283 3.02 1.39 -7.12
CA PRO A 283 3.27 2.67 -6.43
C PRO A 283 4.76 3.09 -6.47
N SER A 284 5.02 4.37 -6.77
CA SER A 284 6.37 4.97 -6.77
C SER A 284 6.67 5.75 -5.49
N LEU A 285 7.95 5.97 -5.18
CA LEU A 285 8.43 6.73 -4.02
C LEU A 285 8.26 8.24 -4.21
N ARG A 286 7.67 8.91 -3.21
CA ARG A 286 7.57 10.37 -3.13
C ARG A 286 8.48 10.95 -2.07
N LEU A 287 8.54 10.33 -0.89
CA LEU A 287 9.26 10.84 0.26
C LEU A 287 10.07 9.72 0.92
N LEU A 288 11.29 10.05 1.35
CA LEU A 288 12.13 9.19 2.18
C LEU A 288 12.86 10.04 3.22
N ASP A 289 12.72 9.66 4.48
CA ASP A 289 13.48 10.16 5.63
C ASP A 289 14.14 8.97 6.32
N LEU A 290 15.46 8.96 6.43
CA LEU A 290 16.21 7.90 7.08
C LEU A 290 17.44 8.41 7.82
N ASP A 291 17.93 7.62 8.77
CA ASP A 291 19.21 7.82 9.43
C ASP A 291 20.20 6.71 9.04
N VAL A 292 21.47 7.10 8.92
CA VAL A 292 22.61 6.18 8.85
C VAL A 292 23.51 6.40 10.06
N ALA A 293 23.57 5.41 10.95
CA ALA A 293 24.43 5.42 12.11
C ALA A 293 25.79 4.75 11.82
N PHE A 294 26.87 5.33 12.33
CA PHE A 294 28.25 4.86 12.20
C PHE A 294 29.07 5.13 13.47
N ASP A 295 30.23 4.49 13.62
CA ASP A 295 31.15 4.75 14.74
C ASP A 295 31.99 6.01 14.46
N PRO A 296 31.77 7.13 15.19
CA PRO A 296 32.48 8.39 14.96
C PRO A 296 33.96 8.35 15.36
N GLY A 297 34.41 7.31 16.08
CA GLY A 297 35.82 7.07 16.36
C GLY A 297 36.57 6.38 15.21
N ILE A 298 35.84 5.77 14.27
CA ILE A 298 36.39 5.04 13.13
C ILE A 298 36.15 5.81 11.83
N LEU A 299 34.98 6.42 11.65
CA LEU A 299 34.60 7.16 10.45
C LEU A 299 34.13 8.57 10.80
N ALA A 300 34.35 9.52 9.88
CA ALA A 300 33.63 10.79 9.85
C ALA A 300 32.95 10.96 8.50
N LEU A 301 31.70 11.43 8.48
CA LEU A 301 31.04 11.78 7.23
C LEU A 301 31.80 12.92 6.55
N HIS A 302 32.22 12.69 5.30
CA HIS A 302 32.93 13.64 4.47
C HIS A 302 31.99 14.40 3.54
N SER A 303 31.14 13.68 2.80
CA SER A 303 30.23 14.26 1.82
C SER A 303 28.99 13.40 1.61
N VAL A 304 27.93 14.02 1.07
CA VAL A 304 26.71 13.36 0.59
C VAL A 304 26.36 13.90 -0.78
N THR A 305 26.10 13.02 -1.73
CA THR A 305 25.60 13.35 -3.07
C THR A 305 24.29 12.63 -3.31
N PHE A 306 23.21 13.35 -3.58
CA PHE A 306 21.91 12.77 -3.89
C PHE A 306 21.78 12.40 -5.37
N GLY A 307 20.96 11.38 -5.65
CA GLY A 307 20.65 10.92 -6.99
C GLY A 307 21.49 9.71 -7.44
N ASP A 308 20.96 9.06 -8.47
CA ASP A 308 21.60 7.90 -9.08
C ASP A 308 22.62 8.34 -10.14
N PRO A 309 23.85 7.79 -10.14
CA PRO A 309 24.88 8.16 -11.12
C PRO A 309 24.52 7.88 -12.59
N LEU A 310 23.60 6.95 -12.84
CA LEU A 310 23.15 6.54 -14.17
C LEU A 310 21.74 7.05 -14.48
N LEU A 311 20.83 6.96 -13.52
CA LEU A 311 19.41 7.29 -13.69
C LEU A 311 19.07 8.74 -13.30
N GLY A 312 20.03 9.49 -12.73
CA GLY A 312 19.81 10.85 -12.27
C GLY A 312 18.95 10.94 -11.01
N ASP A 313 18.32 12.09 -10.80
CA ASP A 313 17.47 12.33 -9.63
C ASP A 313 16.07 11.72 -9.84
N GLN A 314 15.85 10.55 -9.23
CA GLN A 314 14.59 9.82 -9.30
C GLN A 314 13.46 10.44 -8.46
N LEU A 315 13.73 11.54 -7.75
CA LEU A 315 12.72 12.40 -7.11
C LEU A 315 12.44 13.68 -7.92
N ASN A 316 13.04 13.84 -9.10
CA ASN A 316 12.86 15.00 -9.98
C ASN A 316 12.83 14.55 -11.46
N LEU A 317 11.78 13.84 -11.83
CA LEU A 317 11.61 13.23 -13.15
C LEU A 317 11.09 14.22 -14.18
N THR A 318 10.35 15.25 -13.74
CA THR A 318 9.78 16.28 -14.64
C THR A 318 10.59 17.58 -14.68
N GLY A 319 11.62 17.73 -13.83
CA GLY A 319 12.47 18.92 -13.79
C GLY A 319 11.97 20.04 -12.88
N LEU A 320 10.96 19.78 -12.03
CA LEU A 320 10.44 20.72 -11.02
C LEU A 320 11.40 20.96 -9.84
N GLY A 321 12.46 20.16 -9.74
CA GLY A 321 13.39 20.11 -8.60
C GLY A 321 13.00 19.01 -7.60
N SER A 322 13.88 18.72 -6.66
CA SER A 322 13.60 17.88 -5.49
C SER A 322 14.02 18.62 -4.22
N THR A 323 13.40 18.29 -3.09
CA THR A 323 13.86 18.78 -1.77
C THR A 323 14.70 17.69 -1.14
N THR A 324 16.02 17.88 -1.07
CA THR A 324 16.94 16.94 -0.42
C THR A 324 17.74 17.63 0.67
N THR A 325 18.01 16.94 1.77
CA THR A 325 18.80 17.48 2.90
C THR A 325 19.59 16.36 3.57
N ALA A 326 20.83 16.67 3.94
CA ALA A 326 21.66 15.82 4.78
C ALA A 326 22.01 16.58 6.07
N THR A 327 21.57 16.06 7.21
CA THR A 327 21.80 16.66 8.53
C THR A 327 22.74 15.78 9.33
N SER A 328 24.00 16.20 9.46
CA SER A 328 25.02 15.45 10.18
C SER A 328 24.90 15.61 11.70
N GLY A 329 24.99 14.49 12.42
CA GLY A 329 25.18 14.41 13.86
C GLY A 329 26.50 13.71 14.22
N THR A 330 26.74 13.51 15.52
CA THR A 330 27.88 12.68 15.95
C THR A 330 27.53 11.20 15.78
N GLY A 331 28.22 10.51 14.87
CA GLY A 331 27.97 9.08 14.59
C GLY A 331 26.65 8.79 13.88
N THR A 332 26.01 9.81 13.31
CA THR A 332 24.79 9.65 12.51
C THR A 332 24.71 10.72 11.43
N VAL A 333 23.99 10.40 10.35
CA VAL A 333 23.52 11.39 9.38
C VAL A 333 22.08 11.08 9.02
N ASN A 334 21.21 12.09 9.15
CA ASN A 334 19.84 12.04 8.66
C ASN A 334 19.81 12.48 7.19
N LEU A 335 19.12 11.73 6.34
CA LEU A 335 18.92 12.01 4.93
C LEU A 335 17.43 12.12 4.64
N PHE A 336 17.03 13.25 4.09
CA PHE A 336 15.66 13.54 3.67
C PHE A 336 15.62 13.79 2.15
N GLY A 337 14.60 13.25 1.49
CA GLY A 337 14.29 13.49 0.09
C GLY A 337 12.78 13.52 -0.14
N GLN A 338 12.30 14.52 -0.87
CA GLN A 338 10.90 14.61 -1.30
C GLN A 338 10.78 15.10 -2.75
N SER A 339 9.92 14.43 -3.50
CA SER A 339 9.55 14.82 -4.86
C SER A 339 8.30 15.72 -4.89
N PRO A 340 8.33 16.84 -5.65
CA PRO A 340 7.15 17.64 -5.98
C PRO A 340 6.40 17.13 -7.22
N ASP A 341 6.89 16.10 -7.92
CA ASP A 341 6.26 15.58 -9.13
C ASP A 341 4.86 15.03 -8.85
N SER A 342 3.97 15.09 -9.85
CA SER A 342 2.62 14.56 -9.71
C SER A 342 2.66 13.03 -9.49
N ALA A 343 1.61 12.48 -8.87
CA ALA A 343 1.55 11.03 -8.67
C ALA A 343 1.58 10.28 -10.01
N ALA A 344 0.95 10.83 -11.05
CA ALA A 344 0.95 10.27 -12.39
C ALA A 344 2.36 10.24 -13.01
N ASP A 345 3.15 11.30 -12.86
CA ASP A 345 4.50 11.35 -13.41
C ASP A 345 5.43 10.39 -12.67
N LEU A 346 5.39 10.37 -11.33
CA LEU A 346 6.17 9.42 -10.53
C LEU A 346 5.87 7.98 -10.93
N ASN A 347 4.58 7.62 -10.96
CA ASN A 347 4.13 6.27 -11.27
C ASN A 347 4.41 5.83 -12.71
N THR A 348 4.69 6.74 -13.65
CA THR A 348 4.96 6.40 -15.05
C THR A 348 6.44 6.50 -15.43
N LEU A 349 7.26 7.18 -14.63
CA LEU A 349 8.64 7.49 -14.99
C LEU A 349 9.68 6.96 -13.99
N GLN A 350 9.32 6.70 -12.73
CA GLN A 350 10.29 6.33 -11.71
C GLN A 350 10.80 4.89 -11.91
N ALA A 351 12.11 4.70 -11.77
CA ALA A 351 12.71 3.38 -11.82
C ALA A 351 12.33 2.51 -10.61
N GLY A 352 12.20 1.20 -10.84
CA GLY A 352 11.88 0.24 -9.77
C GLY A 352 13.02 -0.01 -8.76
N ALA A 353 14.22 0.44 -9.10
CA ALA A 353 15.38 0.45 -8.22
C ALA A 353 16.35 1.56 -8.66
N PHE A 354 16.97 2.24 -7.70
CA PHE A 354 17.93 3.31 -7.94
C PHE A 354 18.75 3.63 -6.69
N ARG A 355 19.87 4.33 -6.84
CA ARG A 355 20.64 4.87 -5.73
C ARG A 355 20.06 6.21 -5.29
N PHE A 356 19.62 6.28 -4.03
CA PHE A 356 19.07 7.49 -3.44
C PHE A 356 20.16 8.53 -3.13
N ALA A 357 21.26 8.07 -2.51
CA ALA A 357 22.39 8.91 -2.17
C ALA A 357 23.70 8.12 -2.18
N THR A 358 24.81 8.83 -2.34
CA THR A 358 26.17 8.34 -2.12
C THR A 358 26.78 9.12 -0.97
N LEU A 359 27.26 8.43 0.04
CA LEU A 359 27.96 8.96 1.20
C LEU A 359 29.44 8.64 1.07
N GLU A 360 30.28 9.61 1.41
CA GLU A 360 31.71 9.39 1.57
C GLU A 360 32.08 9.57 3.03
N PHE A 361 32.87 8.63 3.56
CA PHE A 361 33.37 8.67 4.93
C PHE A 361 34.90 8.73 4.94
N GLU A 362 35.46 9.63 5.73
CA GLU A 362 36.89 9.63 6.02
C GLU A 362 37.20 8.60 7.11
N ALA A 363 38.17 7.72 6.84
CA ALA A 363 38.63 6.71 7.79
C ALA A 363 39.59 7.31 8.83
N LEU A 364 39.13 7.47 10.07
CA LEU A 364 39.87 8.09 11.17
C LEU A 364 40.70 7.11 11.99
N GLY A 365 40.08 5.97 12.38
CA GLY A 365 40.62 5.04 13.35
C GLY A 365 40.53 3.59 12.88
N LEU A 366 41.42 2.73 13.36
CA LEU A 366 41.38 1.30 13.05
C LEU A 366 40.16 0.63 13.68
N GLY A 367 39.54 -0.29 12.96
CA GLY A 367 38.38 -1.05 13.44
C GLY A 367 37.35 -1.30 12.33
N THR A 368 36.16 -1.72 12.71
CA THR A 368 35.03 -1.85 11.79
C THR A 368 33.88 -1.00 12.31
N SER A 369 33.48 0.00 11.52
CA SER A 369 32.26 0.76 11.79
C SER A 369 31.08 0.03 11.14
N PRO A 370 30.03 -0.32 11.88
CA PRO A 370 28.75 -0.63 11.25
C PRO A 370 28.21 0.61 10.52
N LEU A 371 27.39 0.38 9.51
CA LEU A 371 26.56 1.37 8.86
C LEU A 371 25.11 0.91 9.02
N SER A 372 24.49 1.30 10.13
CA SER A 372 23.13 0.88 10.47
C SER A 372 22.12 1.86 9.91
N VAL A 373 21.15 1.35 9.15
CA VAL A 373 20.13 2.16 8.46
C VAL A 373 18.80 2.02 9.18
N SER A 374 18.16 3.15 9.48
CA SER A 374 16.80 3.21 10.01
C SER A 374 15.95 4.18 9.20
N VAL A 375 14.78 3.73 8.73
CA VAL A 375 13.83 4.57 8.01
C VAL A 375 12.87 5.22 9.00
N ASN A 376 12.82 6.56 9.00
CA ASN A 376 11.97 7.37 9.86
C ASN A 376 10.58 7.59 9.24
N ASP A 377 10.56 7.90 7.94
CA ASP A 377 9.33 7.99 7.14
C ASP A 377 9.62 7.59 5.69
N SER A 378 8.64 7.01 5.03
CA SER A 378 8.69 6.70 3.60
C SER A 378 7.29 6.72 3.03
N ARG A 379 7.07 7.47 1.95
CA ARG A 379 5.74 7.70 1.37
C ARG A 379 5.73 7.46 -0.12
N ASN A 380 4.65 6.88 -0.62
CA ASN A 380 4.43 6.70 -2.04
C ASN A 380 3.88 7.97 -2.71
N ALA A 381 3.69 7.91 -4.02
CA ALA A 381 3.17 8.98 -4.87
C ALA A 381 1.84 9.60 -4.38
N TRP A 382 1.08 8.89 -3.54
CA TRP A 382 -0.19 9.32 -2.95
C TRP A 382 -0.11 9.53 -1.42
N ASP A 383 1.10 9.70 -0.87
CA ASP A 383 1.37 9.94 0.55
C ASP A 383 1.02 8.76 1.50
N HIS A 384 0.81 7.56 0.97
CA HIS A 384 0.68 6.35 1.79
C HIS A 384 2.06 5.79 2.19
N PRO A 385 2.21 5.27 3.42
CA PRO A 385 3.50 4.82 3.91
C PRO A 385 4.00 3.55 3.20
N PHE A 386 5.33 3.44 3.00
CA PHE A 386 5.96 2.16 2.67
C PHE A 386 6.28 1.36 3.94
N ASN A 387 6.14 0.04 3.84
CA ASN A 387 6.85 -0.86 4.74
C ASN A 387 8.28 -1.01 4.23
N ALA A 388 9.24 -0.35 4.88
CA ALA A 388 10.64 -0.44 4.51
C ALA A 388 11.35 -1.59 5.23
N ILE A 389 12.25 -2.27 4.52
CA ILE A 389 13.19 -3.25 5.08
C ILE A 389 14.60 -2.73 4.82
N THR A 390 15.43 -2.71 5.86
CA THR A 390 16.80 -2.19 5.77
C THR A 390 17.82 -3.32 5.70
N THR A 391 18.91 -3.08 4.95
CA THR A 391 20.09 -3.94 4.93
C THR A 391 21.31 -3.12 5.32
N ASP A 392 21.78 -3.34 6.54
CA ASP A 392 22.94 -2.67 7.13
C ASP A 392 24.25 -3.09 6.46
N GLY A 393 25.22 -2.18 6.43
CA GLY A 393 26.56 -2.43 5.92
C GLY A 393 27.65 -2.24 6.96
N SER A 394 28.91 -2.27 6.51
CA SER A 394 30.04 -1.90 7.37
C SER A 394 31.26 -1.46 6.56
N VAL A 395 32.09 -0.62 7.19
CA VAL A 395 33.40 -0.22 6.67
C VAL A 395 34.46 -0.65 7.67
N ALA A 396 35.40 -1.47 7.21
CA ALA A 396 36.59 -1.85 7.94
C ALA A 396 37.75 -0.92 7.58
N VAL A 397 38.34 -0.31 8.60
CA VAL A 397 39.56 0.47 8.48
C VAL A 397 40.72 -0.40 8.98
N THR A 398 41.50 -0.89 8.03
CA THR A 398 42.62 -1.81 8.30
C THR A 398 43.91 -1.26 7.73
N PRO A 399 45.06 -1.44 8.39
CA PRO A 399 46.35 -1.06 7.81
C PRO A 399 46.57 -1.84 6.51
N GLU A 400 47.13 -1.19 5.49
CA GLU A 400 47.61 -1.93 4.32
C GLU A 400 48.62 -2.98 4.78
N PRO A 401 48.60 -4.21 4.22
CA PRO A 401 49.67 -5.17 4.46
C PRO A 401 50.97 -4.51 4.02
N SER A 402 51.88 -4.27 4.95
CA SER A 402 53.12 -3.58 4.62
C SER A 402 53.79 -4.30 3.44
N SER A 403 53.94 -3.59 2.32
CA SER A 403 54.59 -4.10 1.11
C SER A 403 56.01 -4.58 1.42
N LEU A 404 56.64 -4.07 2.49
CA LEU A 404 57.90 -4.54 3.06
C LEU A 404 57.86 -5.97 3.65
N VAL A 405 56.75 -6.40 4.25
CA VAL A 405 56.59 -7.78 4.74
C VAL A 405 56.37 -8.74 3.57
N LEU A 406 55.65 -8.32 2.54
CA LEU A 406 55.49 -9.09 1.30
C LEU A 406 56.81 -9.22 0.51
N LEU A 407 57.56 -8.11 0.40
CA LEU A 407 58.88 -8.08 -0.22
C LEU A 407 59.90 -8.88 0.60
N GLY A 408 59.85 -8.77 1.93
CA GLY A 408 60.72 -9.48 2.86
C GLY A 408 60.51 -10.99 2.82
N THR A 409 59.26 -11.45 2.85
CA THR A 409 58.93 -12.87 2.69
C THR A 409 59.26 -13.41 1.30
N GLY A 410 59.05 -12.61 0.24
CA GLY A 410 59.48 -12.93 -1.12
C GLY A 410 61.01 -13.09 -1.23
N LEU A 411 61.78 -12.18 -0.63
CA LEU A 411 63.25 -12.23 -0.62
C LEU A 411 63.79 -13.38 0.24
N ILE A 412 63.15 -13.69 1.37
CA ILE A 412 63.49 -14.86 2.21
C ILE A 412 63.19 -16.17 1.45
N GLY A 413 62.05 -16.24 0.75
CA GLY A 413 61.70 -17.37 -0.12
C GLY A 413 62.71 -17.58 -1.26
N LEU A 414 63.11 -16.50 -1.94
CA LEU A 414 64.15 -16.50 -2.99
C LEU A 414 65.52 -16.92 -2.45
N ALA A 415 65.90 -16.48 -1.25
CA ALA A 415 67.15 -16.87 -0.59
C ALA A 415 67.14 -18.35 -0.15
N GLY A 416 66.01 -18.84 0.36
CA GLY A 416 65.80 -20.26 0.70
C GLY A 416 65.83 -21.17 -0.51
N TRP A 417 65.20 -20.75 -1.63
CA TRP A 417 65.22 -21.47 -2.90
C TRP A 417 66.66 -21.60 -3.45
N ARG A 418 67.44 -20.50 -3.44
CA ARG A 418 68.85 -20.52 -3.89
C ARG A 418 69.75 -21.44 -3.05
N ARG A 419 69.47 -21.63 -1.76
CA ARG A 419 70.26 -22.54 -0.90
C ARG A 419 69.97 -24.02 -1.17
N ARG A 420 68.76 -24.36 -1.66
CA ARG A 420 68.35 -25.75 -1.92
C ARG A 420 68.97 -26.36 -3.19
N PHE A 421 69.49 -25.53 -4.10
CA PHE A 421 70.13 -25.96 -5.36
C PHE A 421 71.67 -25.83 -5.34
N ARG A 422 72.27 -25.60 -4.16
CA ARG A 422 73.74 -25.55 -3.97
C ARG A 422 74.26 -26.64 -3.02
N ALA A 423 73.46 -27.66 -2.74
CA ALA A 423 73.85 -28.83 -1.95
C ALA A 423 73.96 -30.06 -2.86
#